data_AF-A0A926AU84-F1
#
_entry.id   AF-A0A926AU84-F1
#
_cell.length_a   1.000
_cell.length_b   1.000
_cell.length_c   1.000
_cell.angle_alpha   90.00
_cell.angle_beta   90.00
_cell.angle_gamma   90.00
#
_symmetry.space_group_name_H-M   'P 1'
#
loop_
_entity.id
_entity.type
_entity.pdbx_description
1 polymer ?
#
loop_
_entity_poly.entity_id
_entity_poly.type
_entity_poly.pdbx_seq_one_letter_code
_entity_poly.pdbx_strand_id
1 'polypeptide(L)'
;MVKKTCHVCRKKLTAEAFNGSARSADGLANTCRACTNARRRQLEATRTDSRPAADNLATLIRRGDIEKLRSRLRKGVKPHWSWVCETMREGHLALAEMLLESGVERNVFTMAAMCDSTRLTQRLRRVPADARLVADMEPNCLNVTPLHVGCASDWRSHGQDRLTAQTKIAEILCEHGADLNATACYRGLESTPLFCACWSSGSLPLVRWLLDHGAIATDHCLPAALGHFQRHGRQN
;
A
#
# COMPACT_ATOMS: atom_id res chain seq x y z
N MET A 1 -6.79 55.63 -26.57
CA MET A 1 -6.69 54.36 -25.82
C MET A 1 -6.28 54.63 -24.38
N VAL A 2 -7.09 54.23 -23.41
CA VAL A 2 -6.79 54.39 -21.97
C VAL A 2 -5.59 53.50 -21.61
N LYS A 3 -4.53 54.12 -21.07
CA LYS A 3 -3.32 53.42 -20.62
C LYS A 3 -3.24 53.44 -19.10
N LYS A 4 -2.97 52.28 -18.49
CA LYS A 4 -2.85 52.08 -17.05
C LYS A 4 -1.44 51.61 -16.69
N THR A 5 -0.93 52.08 -15.56
CA THR A 5 0.39 51.68 -15.06
C THR A 5 0.27 50.44 -14.17
N CYS A 6 1.04 49.39 -14.48
CA CYS A 6 1.12 48.21 -13.60
C CYS A 6 1.90 48.53 -12.32
N HIS A 7 1.37 48.19 -11.16
CA HIS A 7 2.04 48.43 -9.87
C HIS A 7 3.35 47.63 -9.71
N VAL A 8 3.44 46.44 -10.32
CA VAL A 8 4.59 45.54 -10.16
C VAL A 8 5.73 45.89 -11.13
N CYS A 9 5.47 45.92 -12.44
CA CYS A 9 6.52 46.19 -13.44
C CYS A 9 6.65 47.67 -13.84
N ARG A 10 5.79 48.55 -13.31
CA ARG A 10 5.77 50.01 -13.56
C ARG A 10 5.59 50.45 -15.02
N LYS A 11 5.34 49.53 -15.95
CA LYS A 11 5.06 49.84 -17.37
C LYS A 11 3.65 50.41 -17.54
N LYS A 12 3.50 51.43 -18.41
CA LYS A 12 2.21 51.93 -18.92
C LYS A 12 1.73 51.04 -20.05
N LEU A 13 0.61 50.34 -19.84
CA LEU A 13 0.08 49.34 -20.76
C LEU A 13 -1.38 49.66 -21.13
N THR A 14 -1.88 49.06 -22.20
CA THR A 14 -3.29 49.19 -22.60
C THR A 14 -4.21 48.47 -21.60
N ALA A 15 -5.50 48.83 -21.58
CA ALA A 15 -6.51 48.20 -20.72
C ALA A 15 -6.55 46.67 -20.88
N GLU A 16 -6.36 46.17 -22.09
CA GLU A 16 -6.28 44.74 -22.41
C GLU A 16 -5.17 44.03 -21.64
N ALA A 17 -4.10 44.70 -21.22
CA ALA A 17 -3.03 44.06 -20.46
C ALA A 17 -3.43 43.72 -19.00
N PHE A 18 -4.63 44.08 -18.56
CA PHE A 18 -5.14 43.88 -17.20
C PHE A 18 -6.35 42.93 -17.18
N ASN A 19 -6.61 42.32 -16.02
CA ASN A 19 -7.85 41.58 -15.77
C ASN A 19 -8.92 42.54 -15.23
N GLY A 20 -10.20 42.17 -15.35
CA GLY A 20 -11.28 42.90 -14.69
C GLY A 20 -11.17 42.85 -13.17
N SER A 21 -11.57 43.94 -12.50
CA SER A 21 -11.58 44.06 -11.04
C SER A 21 -12.78 44.89 -10.59
N ALA A 22 -13.68 44.27 -9.83
CA ALA A 22 -14.80 44.96 -9.20
C ALA A 22 -14.37 45.93 -8.07
N ARG A 23 -13.09 45.89 -7.67
CA ARG A 23 -12.55 46.68 -6.54
C ARG A 23 -11.85 47.98 -6.96
N SER A 24 -11.77 48.29 -8.26
CA SER A 24 -11.10 49.49 -8.74
C SER A 24 -12.07 50.39 -9.49
N ALA A 25 -11.91 51.71 -9.32
CA ALA A 25 -12.77 52.72 -9.94
C ALA A 25 -12.76 52.67 -11.48
N ASP A 26 -11.68 52.15 -12.07
CA ASP A 26 -11.51 51.98 -13.52
C ASP A 26 -11.86 50.56 -14.01
N GLY A 27 -12.38 49.70 -13.13
CA GLY A 27 -12.77 48.32 -13.47
C GLY A 27 -11.62 47.37 -13.81
N LEU A 28 -10.36 47.81 -13.73
CA LEU A 28 -9.18 47.02 -14.10
C LEU A 28 -8.28 46.70 -12.90
N ALA A 29 -7.70 45.51 -12.85
CA ALA A 29 -6.70 45.14 -11.83
C ALA A 29 -5.52 46.13 -11.81
N ASN A 30 -4.88 46.29 -10.65
CA ASN A 30 -3.70 47.15 -10.50
C ASN A 30 -2.39 46.50 -11.02
N THR A 31 -2.44 45.21 -11.32
CA THR A 31 -1.31 44.39 -11.77
C THR A 31 -1.65 43.80 -13.12
N CYS A 32 -0.74 43.90 -14.09
CA CYS A 32 -0.98 43.37 -15.42
C CYS A 32 -1.00 41.83 -15.41
N ARG A 33 -1.64 41.23 -16.43
CA ARG A 33 -1.73 39.77 -16.59
C ARG A 33 -0.35 39.11 -16.61
N ALA A 34 0.62 39.74 -17.28
CA ALA A 34 1.99 39.23 -17.34
C ALA A 34 2.64 39.10 -15.96
N CYS A 35 2.54 40.13 -15.11
CA CYS A 35 3.07 40.07 -13.74
C CYS A 35 2.29 39.10 -12.85
N THR A 36 0.98 38.99 -13.04
CA THR A 36 0.14 38.02 -12.33
C THR A 36 0.54 36.59 -12.68
N ASN A 37 0.73 36.30 -13.97
CA ASN A 37 1.16 35.00 -14.46
C ASN A 37 2.61 34.70 -14.05
N ALA A 38 3.51 35.70 -14.06
CA ALA A 38 4.88 35.53 -13.57
C ALA A 38 4.89 35.17 -12.08
N ARG A 39 4.09 35.84 -11.25
CA ARG A 39 3.93 35.50 -9.84
C ARG A 39 3.33 34.11 -9.64
N ARG A 40 2.34 33.73 -10.45
CA ARG A 40 1.76 32.37 -10.42
C ARG A 40 2.82 31.32 -10.75
N ARG A 41 3.60 31.51 -11.82
CA ARG A 41 4.71 30.64 -12.20
C ARG A 41 5.80 30.56 -11.12
N GLN A 42 6.11 31.68 -10.44
CA GLN A 42 7.04 31.68 -9.31
C GLN A 42 6.47 30.90 -8.12
N LEU A 43 5.19 31.08 -7.79
CA LEU A 43 4.53 30.32 -6.73
C LEU A 43 4.45 28.82 -7.06
N GLU A 44 4.15 28.47 -8.30
CA GLU A 44 4.18 27.09 -8.81
C GLU A 44 5.60 26.53 -8.75
N ALA A 45 6.62 27.26 -9.21
CA ALA A 45 8.02 26.86 -9.13
C ALA A 45 8.45 26.61 -7.67
N THR A 46 8.08 27.49 -6.74
CA THR A 46 8.33 27.29 -5.30
C THR A 46 7.50 26.16 -4.68
N ARG A 47 6.35 25.80 -5.25
CA ARG A 47 5.56 24.62 -4.85
C ARG A 47 6.20 23.33 -5.38
N THR A 48 6.73 23.34 -6.60
CA THR A 48 7.48 22.21 -7.17
C THR A 48 8.86 22.05 -6.53
N ASP A 49 9.46 23.11 -5.98
CA ASP A 49 10.67 23.07 -5.15
C ASP A 49 10.40 22.80 -3.66
N SER A 50 9.13 22.69 -3.25
CA SER A 50 8.78 22.31 -1.88
C SER A 50 8.76 20.79 -1.72
N ARG A 51 9.94 20.28 -1.34
CA ARG A 51 10.28 18.95 -0.81
C ARG A 51 10.62 17.90 -1.89
N PRO A 52 11.82 17.27 -1.87
CA PRO A 52 11.90 15.90 -2.38
C PRO A 52 10.81 15.13 -1.65
N ALA A 53 9.95 14.39 -2.37
CA ALA A 53 8.89 13.60 -1.78
C ALA A 53 9.49 12.90 -0.56
N ALA A 54 9.11 13.33 0.65
CA ALA A 54 9.61 12.72 1.86
C ALA A 54 9.23 11.26 1.70
N ASP A 55 10.21 10.37 1.45
CA ASP A 55 9.95 8.96 1.16
C ASP A 55 9.00 8.47 2.24
N ASN A 56 7.71 8.35 1.88
CA ASN A 56 6.67 8.00 2.84
C ASN A 56 7.02 6.59 3.30
N LEU A 57 6.94 6.32 4.60
CA LEU A 57 7.27 5.01 5.18
C LEU A 57 6.58 3.88 4.41
N ALA A 58 5.32 4.08 4.01
CA ALA A 58 4.58 3.13 3.18
C ALA A 58 5.24 2.82 1.82
N THR A 59 5.90 3.81 1.20
CA THR A 59 6.67 3.61 -0.05
C THR A 59 7.95 2.83 0.21
N LEU A 60 8.67 3.13 1.30
CA LEU A 60 9.89 2.40 1.67
C LEU A 60 9.60 0.92 1.93
N ILE A 61 8.52 0.64 2.66
CA ILE A 61 8.01 -0.71 2.95
C ILE A 61 7.69 -1.45 1.65
N ARG A 62 6.90 -0.83 0.75
CA ARG A 62 6.53 -1.45 -0.53
C ARG A 62 7.71 -1.75 -1.45
N ARG A 63 8.76 -0.92 -1.40
CA ARG A 63 9.95 -1.06 -2.23
C ARG A 63 11.00 -1.98 -1.62
N GLY A 64 10.84 -2.42 -0.37
CA GLY A 64 11.84 -3.23 0.30
C GLY A 64 13.11 -2.45 0.67
N ASP A 65 13.04 -1.12 0.84
CA ASP A 65 14.22 -0.27 1.10
C ASP A 65 14.71 -0.40 2.55
N ILE A 66 15.47 -1.48 2.81
CA ILE A 66 15.98 -1.86 4.14
C ILE A 66 16.81 -0.74 4.75
N GLU A 67 17.75 -0.15 4.00
CA GLU A 67 18.69 0.82 4.54
C GLU A 67 18.00 2.13 4.95
N LYS A 68 17.10 2.65 4.10
CA LYS A 68 16.33 3.84 4.48
C LYS A 68 15.39 3.54 5.62
N LEU A 69 14.72 2.38 5.65
CA LEU A 69 13.83 2.06 6.76
C LEU A 69 14.60 1.91 8.07
N ARG A 70 15.74 1.22 8.07
CA ARG A 70 16.66 1.10 9.22
C ARG A 70 17.09 2.47 9.74
N SER A 71 17.41 3.40 8.84
CA SER A 71 17.71 4.80 9.21
C SER A 71 16.53 5.49 9.91
N ARG A 72 15.29 5.25 9.48
CA ARG A 72 14.09 5.82 10.14
C ARG A 72 13.84 5.19 11.51
N LEU A 73 14.04 3.88 11.67
CA LEU A 73 13.89 3.21 12.97
C LEU A 73 14.91 3.77 13.99
N ARG A 74 16.16 3.98 13.59
CA ARG A 74 17.19 4.64 14.43
C ARG A 74 16.80 6.06 14.85
N LYS A 75 15.98 6.76 14.05
CA LYS A 75 15.44 8.10 14.37
C LYS A 75 14.21 8.04 15.27
N GLY A 76 13.86 6.88 15.81
CA GLY A 76 12.77 6.70 16.78
C GLY A 76 11.41 6.38 16.18
N VAL A 77 11.32 6.13 14.87
CA VAL A 77 10.07 5.64 14.27
C VAL A 77 9.80 4.22 14.79
N LYS A 78 8.64 4.02 15.41
CA LYS A 78 8.23 2.72 15.94
C LYS A 78 7.57 1.90 14.82
N PRO A 79 8.09 0.71 14.50
CA PRO A 79 7.48 -0.16 13.51
C PRO A 79 6.22 -0.81 14.09
N HIS A 80 5.22 -1.02 13.24
CA HIS A 80 3.97 -1.69 13.60
C HIS A 80 3.92 -3.08 12.94
N TRP A 81 3.22 -4.04 13.54
CA TRP A 81 3.13 -5.42 13.02
C TRP A 81 2.56 -5.48 11.61
N SER A 82 1.68 -4.55 11.23
CA SER A 82 1.12 -4.48 9.88
C SER A 82 2.17 -4.21 8.81
N TRP A 83 3.33 -3.64 9.18
CA TRP A 83 4.42 -3.41 8.24
C TRP A 83 5.02 -4.73 7.78
N VAL A 84 5.14 -5.73 8.67
CA VAL A 84 5.61 -7.08 8.30
C VAL A 84 4.70 -7.70 7.26
N CYS A 85 3.39 -7.61 7.46
CA CYS A 85 2.40 -8.13 6.53
C CYS A 85 2.47 -7.41 5.16
N GLU A 86 2.59 -6.09 5.17
CA GLU A 86 2.71 -5.29 3.94
C GLU A 86 4.04 -5.55 3.21
N THR A 87 5.15 -5.75 3.92
CA THR A 87 6.43 -6.13 3.30
C THR A 87 6.37 -7.50 2.66
N MET A 88 5.71 -8.47 3.32
CA MET A 88 5.58 -9.83 2.80
C MET A 88 4.65 -9.91 1.61
N ARG A 89 3.60 -9.08 1.55
CA ARG A 89 2.74 -8.95 0.36
C ARG A 89 3.51 -8.53 -0.90
N GLU A 90 4.64 -7.84 -0.72
CA GLU A 90 5.54 -7.39 -1.80
C GLU A 90 6.79 -8.28 -1.94
N GLY A 91 6.88 -9.37 -1.16
CA GLY A 91 7.97 -10.35 -1.26
C GLY A 91 9.29 -9.95 -0.60
N HIS A 92 9.31 -8.94 0.27
CA HIS A 92 10.53 -8.43 0.89
C HIS A 92 10.90 -9.17 2.18
N LEU A 93 11.25 -10.47 2.07
CA LEU A 93 11.54 -11.32 3.23
C LEU A 93 12.61 -10.73 4.17
N ALA A 94 13.75 -10.29 3.63
CA ALA A 94 14.84 -9.74 4.44
C ALA A 94 14.41 -8.46 5.20
N LEU A 95 13.49 -7.68 4.64
CA LEU A 95 12.94 -6.52 5.33
C LEU A 95 11.97 -6.93 6.44
N ALA A 96 11.12 -7.92 6.19
CA ALA A 96 10.20 -8.47 7.18
C ALA A 96 10.94 -9.07 8.39
N GLU A 97 12.04 -9.80 8.15
CA GLU A 97 12.91 -10.35 9.20
C GLU A 97 13.53 -9.23 10.03
N MET A 98 14.09 -8.19 9.38
CA MET A 98 14.65 -7.03 10.08
C MET A 98 13.61 -6.31 10.96
N LEU A 99 12.36 -6.19 10.48
CA LEU A 99 11.27 -5.61 11.27
C LEU A 99 10.97 -6.46 12.51
N LEU A 100 10.92 -7.79 12.38
CA LEU A 100 10.72 -8.68 13.53
C LEU A 100 11.87 -8.62 14.53
N GLU A 101 13.11 -8.51 14.06
CA GLU A 101 14.30 -8.33 14.90
C GLU A 101 14.28 -7.00 15.66
N SER A 102 13.64 -5.98 15.10
CA SER A 102 13.47 -4.68 15.77
C SER A 102 12.46 -4.70 16.94
N GLY A 103 11.87 -5.86 17.25
CA GLY A 103 10.95 -6.05 18.37
C GLY A 103 9.48 -5.83 18.01
N VAL A 104 9.13 -5.86 16.72
CA VAL A 104 7.73 -5.87 16.28
C VAL A 104 7.00 -7.08 16.88
N GLU A 105 5.78 -6.85 17.33
CA GLU A 105 4.95 -7.89 17.91
C GLU A 105 4.75 -9.07 16.95
N ARG A 106 4.98 -10.28 17.45
CA ARG A 106 4.66 -11.53 16.75
C ARG A 106 3.24 -11.98 17.12
N ASN A 107 2.25 -11.46 16.42
CA ASN A 107 0.85 -11.86 16.53
C ASN A 107 0.42 -12.80 15.39
N VAL A 108 -0.85 -13.25 15.42
CA VAL A 108 -1.40 -14.21 14.43
C VAL A 108 -1.23 -13.74 12.97
N PHE A 109 -1.31 -12.43 12.70
CA PHE A 109 -1.16 -11.87 11.35
C PHE A 109 0.30 -11.98 10.87
N THR A 110 1.26 -11.60 11.73
CA THR A 110 2.69 -11.70 11.39
C THR A 110 3.14 -13.15 11.25
N MET A 111 2.61 -14.07 12.07
CA MET A 111 2.89 -15.50 11.94
C MET A 111 2.37 -16.05 10.61
N ALA A 112 1.16 -15.64 10.20
CA ALA A 112 0.61 -15.99 8.89
C ALA A 112 1.43 -15.40 7.74
N ALA A 113 1.83 -14.12 7.84
CA ALA A 113 2.65 -13.45 6.82
C ALA A 113 4.00 -14.15 6.61
N MET A 114 4.64 -14.57 7.70
CA MET A 114 5.99 -15.15 7.72
C MET A 114 6.02 -16.67 7.52
N CYS A 115 4.87 -17.30 7.32
CA CYS A 115 4.74 -18.75 7.28
C CYS A 115 5.33 -19.47 8.51
N ASP A 116 5.21 -18.88 9.70
CA ASP A 116 5.66 -19.49 10.97
C ASP A 116 4.58 -20.45 11.50
N SER A 117 4.47 -21.61 10.83
CA SER A 117 3.46 -22.63 11.15
C SER A 117 3.58 -23.15 12.59
N THR A 118 4.81 -23.26 13.10
CA THR A 118 5.09 -23.72 14.47
C THR A 118 4.49 -22.77 15.50
N ARG A 119 4.80 -21.47 15.43
CA ARG A 119 4.26 -20.49 16.38
C ARG A 119 2.78 -20.27 16.17
N LEU A 120 2.31 -20.26 14.92
CA LEU A 120 0.89 -20.12 14.59
C LEU A 120 0.08 -21.25 15.23
N THR A 121 0.51 -22.50 15.06
CA THR A 121 -0.14 -23.67 15.66
C THR A 121 -0.16 -23.57 17.18
N GLN A 122 0.96 -23.19 17.80
CA GLN A 122 1.02 -23.01 19.26
C GLN A 122 0.07 -21.91 19.74
N ARG A 123 -0.04 -20.81 19.00
CA ARG A 123 -0.94 -19.69 19.34
C ARG A 123 -2.40 -20.11 19.22
N LEU A 124 -2.80 -20.72 18.11
CA LEU A 124 -4.18 -21.11 17.86
C LEU A 124 -4.65 -22.26 18.75
N ARG A 125 -3.76 -23.15 19.20
CA ARG A 125 -4.09 -24.11 20.26
C ARG A 125 -4.48 -23.45 21.58
N ARG A 126 -3.88 -22.30 21.91
CA ARG A 126 -4.17 -21.54 23.14
C ARG A 126 -5.35 -20.61 22.97
N VAL A 127 -5.47 -19.96 21.82
CA VAL A 127 -6.52 -18.99 21.51
C VAL A 127 -7.05 -19.26 20.10
N PRO A 128 -7.92 -20.26 19.90
CA PRO A 128 -8.44 -20.62 18.57
C PRO A 128 -9.19 -19.47 17.89
N ALA A 129 -9.82 -18.59 18.68
CA ALA A 129 -10.51 -17.41 18.18
C ALA A 129 -9.62 -16.45 17.38
N ASP A 130 -8.30 -16.49 17.57
CA ASP A 130 -7.35 -15.66 16.82
C ASP A 130 -7.40 -15.93 15.31
N ALA A 131 -7.80 -17.14 14.88
CA ALA A 131 -7.96 -17.47 13.47
C ALA A 131 -9.04 -16.61 12.76
N ARG A 132 -10.01 -16.09 13.53
CA ARG A 132 -11.12 -15.24 13.05
C ARG A 132 -10.93 -13.76 13.34
N LEU A 133 -9.77 -13.34 13.84
CA LEU A 133 -9.53 -11.92 14.08
C LEU A 133 -9.61 -11.11 12.79
N VAL A 134 -10.11 -9.89 12.93
CA VAL A 134 -10.13 -8.88 11.89
C VAL A 134 -9.29 -7.70 12.35
N ALA A 135 -8.55 -7.09 11.43
CA ALA A 135 -7.77 -5.90 11.70
C ALA A 135 -7.80 -4.94 10.50
N ASP A 136 -7.78 -3.65 10.81
CA ASP A 136 -7.52 -2.62 9.83
C ASP A 136 -6.01 -2.38 9.76
N MET A 137 -5.50 -2.23 8.54
CA MET A 137 -4.07 -2.11 8.27
C MET A 137 -3.79 -0.97 7.30
N GLU A 138 -2.73 -0.23 7.60
CA GLU A 138 -2.21 0.77 6.67
C GLU A 138 -1.43 0.13 5.51
N PRO A 139 -1.55 0.63 4.26
CA PRO A 139 -2.43 1.71 3.84
C PRO A 139 -3.81 1.23 3.34
N ASN A 140 -4.89 1.75 3.94
CA ASN A 140 -6.27 1.55 3.50
C ASN A 140 -6.69 0.08 3.27
N CYS A 141 -6.33 -0.80 4.20
CA CYS A 141 -6.84 -2.16 4.25
C CYS A 141 -7.81 -2.30 5.43
N LEU A 142 -9.00 -2.85 5.19
CA LEU A 142 -10.06 -2.96 6.19
C LEU A 142 -10.51 -4.41 6.36
N ASN A 143 -10.87 -4.80 7.57
CA ASN A 143 -11.40 -6.13 7.91
C ASN A 143 -10.48 -7.29 7.48
N VAL A 144 -9.17 -7.07 7.51
CA VAL A 144 -8.19 -8.09 7.10
C VAL A 144 -8.14 -9.20 8.14
N THR A 145 -8.17 -10.46 7.69
CA THR A 145 -7.99 -11.63 8.56
C THR A 145 -6.58 -12.22 8.44
N PRO A 146 -6.12 -13.07 9.37
CA PRO A 146 -4.84 -13.75 9.23
C PRO A 146 -4.77 -14.61 7.96
N LEU A 147 -5.91 -15.17 7.52
CA LEU A 147 -5.99 -15.96 6.29
C LEU A 147 -5.77 -15.09 5.05
N HIS A 148 -6.36 -13.88 5.00
CA HIS A 148 -6.05 -12.91 3.94
C HIS A 148 -4.55 -12.61 3.87
N VAL A 149 -3.91 -12.36 5.01
CA VAL A 149 -2.48 -12.04 5.08
C VAL A 149 -1.61 -13.23 4.60
N GLY A 150 -1.90 -14.44 5.08
CA GLY A 150 -1.22 -15.66 4.64
C GLY A 150 -1.35 -15.86 3.14
N CYS A 151 -2.56 -15.68 2.58
CA CYS A 151 -2.81 -15.80 1.16
C CYS A 151 -2.24 -14.66 0.32
N ALA A 152 -2.07 -13.47 0.88
CA ALA A 152 -1.51 -12.31 0.17
C ALA A 152 0.02 -12.28 0.16
N SER A 153 0.70 -13.07 1.00
CA SER A 153 2.16 -13.04 1.11
C SER A 153 2.84 -13.62 -0.14
N ASP A 154 3.84 -12.93 -0.67
CA ASP A 154 4.56 -13.35 -1.86
C ASP A 154 5.82 -14.14 -1.47
N TRP A 155 5.82 -15.43 -1.79
CA TRP A 155 6.91 -16.36 -1.48
C TRP A 155 7.62 -16.91 -2.73
N ARG A 156 7.27 -16.44 -3.93
CA ARG A 156 7.68 -17.07 -5.19
C ARG A 156 9.18 -17.10 -5.40
N SER A 157 9.87 -16.06 -4.95
CA SER A 157 11.34 -15.94 -5.05
C SER A 157 12.09 -16.67 -3.94
N HIS A 158 11.40 -17.45 -3.09
CA HIS A 158 11.98 -18.10 -1.91
C HIS A 158 11.89 -19.64 -1.92
N GLY A 159 11.53 -20.23 -3.07
CA GLY A 159 11.58 -21.66 -3.30
C GLY A 159 10.28 -22.41 -2.98
N GLN A 160 10.19 -23.65 -3.47
CA GLN A 160 8.99 -24.47 -3.38
C GLN A 160 8.56 -24.78 -1.94
N ASP A 161 9.53 -24.97 -1.04
CA ASP A 161 9.25 -25.25 0.37
C ASP A 161 8.44 -24.13 1.04
N ARG A 162 8.68 -22.87 0.64
CA ARG A 162 7.92 -21.72 1.16
C ARG A 162 6.50 -21.66 0.62
N LEU A 163 6.28 -22.05 -0.63
CA LEU A 163 4.93 -22.17 -1.20
C LEU A 163 4.11 -23.28 -0.52
N THR A 164 4.78 -24.40 -0.19
CA THR A 164 4.18 -25.47 0.62
C THR A 164 3.86 -24.99 2.03
N ALA A 165 4.80 -24.28 2.68
CA ALA A 165 4.59 -23.70 4.00
C ALA A 165 3.41 -22.71 4.01
N GLN A 166 3.27 -21.88 2.97
CA GLN A 166 2.13 -20.97 2.83
C GLN A 166 0.79 -21.72 2.74
N THR A 167 0.74 -22.81 1.99
CA THR A 167 -0.46 -23.67 1.94
C THR A 167 -0.78 -24.24 3.32
N LYS A 168 0.25 -24.65 4.07
CA LYS A 168 0.09 -25.15 5.44
C LYS A 168 -0.46 -24.09 6.41
N ILE A 169 -0.13 -22.81 6.22
CA ILE A 169 -0.73 -21.72 7.00
C ILE A 169 -2.23 -21.63 6.76
N ALA A 170 -2.68 -21.71 5.50
CA ALA A 170 -4.10 -21.66 5.17
C ALA A 170 -4.86 -22.84 5.81
N GLU A 171 -4.28 -24.04 5.74
CA GLU A 171 -4.80 -25.24 6.40
C GLU A 171 -4.97 -25.04 7.91
N ILE A 172 -3.90 -24.64 8.61
CA ILE A 172 -3.90 -24.42 10.07
C ILE A 172 -4.97 -23.39 10.48
N LEU A 173 -5.09 -22.28 9.74
CA LEU A 173 -6.08 -21.25 10.03
C LEU A 173 -7.51 -21.76 9.85
N CYS A 174 -7.77 -22.52 8.78
CA CYS A 174 -9.09 -23.08 8.50
C CYS A 174 -9.48 -24.17 9.52
N GLU A 175 -8.53 -25.03 9.93
CA GLU A 175 -8.74 -26.01 11.02
C GLU A 175 -9.18 -25.34 12.34
N HIS A 176 -8.77 -24.09 12.56
CA HIS A 176 -9.16 -23.30 13.73
C HIS A 176 -10.33 -22.33 13.46
N GLY A 177 -11.01 -22.51 12.32
CA GLY A 177 -12.27 -21.84 11.98
C GLY A 177 -12.12 -20.47 11.34
N ALA A 178 -11.00 -20.18 10.66
CA ALA A 178 -10.94 -19.07 9.72
C ALA A 178 -11.94 -19.27 8.57
N ASP A 179 -12.64 -18.20 8.18
CA ASP A 179 -13.58 -18.23 7.06
C ASP A 179 -12.84 -18.03 5.72
N LEU A 180 -12.94 -19.03 4.85
CA LEU A 180 -12.36 -19.05 3.50
C LEU A 180 -12.93 -17.98 2.57
N ASN A 181 -14.14 -17.49 2.87
CA ASN A 181 -14.87 -16.52 2.08
C ASN A 181 -15.03 -15.18 2.81
N ALA A 182 -14.29 -14.97 3.90
CA ALA A 182 -14.26 -13.69 4.59
C ALA A 182 -13.94 -12.57 3.59
N THR A 183 -14.65 -11.45 3.70
CA THR A 183 -14.44 -10.29 2.84
C THR A 183 -13.60 -9.24 3.56
N ALA A 184 -12.51 -8.82 2.93
CA ALA A 184 -11.71 -7.67 3.31
C ALA A 184 -11.74 -6.60 2.20
N CYS A 185 -11.24 -5.42 2.51
CA CYS A 185 -10.95 -4.41 1.50
C CYS A 185 -9.44 -4.18 1.49
N TYR A 186 -8.78 -4.41 0.35
CA TYR A 186 -7.38 -4.05 0.15
C TYR A 186 -7.30 -2.89 -0.85
N ARG A 187 -6.91 -1.70 -0.38
CA ARG A 187 -6.72 -0.51 -1.22
C ARG A 187 -7.95 -0.14 -2.06
N GLY A 188 -9.15 -0.33 -1.49
CA GLY A 188 -10.42 -0.08 -2.18
C GLY A 188 -10.94 -1.22 -3.03
N LEU A 189 -10.26 -2.37 -3.07
CA LEU A 189 -10.73 -3.58 -3.74
C LEU A 189 -11.27 -4.56 -2.72
N GLU A 190 -12.49 -5.04 -2.93
CA GLU A 190 -13.00 -6.19 -2.22
C GLU A 190 -12.09 -7.40 -2.48
N SER A 191 -11.75 -8.11 -1.41
CA SER A 191 -10.78 -9.19 -1.44
C SER A 191 -11.26 -10.31 -0.55
N THR A 192 -11.27 -11.52 -1.09
CA THR A 192 -11.35 -12.77 -0.33
C THR A 192 -9.94 -13.37 -0.20
N PRO A 193 -9.72 -14.37 0.67
CA PRO A 193 -8.47 -15.12 0.70
C PRO A 193 -8.05 -15.66 -0.67
N LEU A 194 -9.00 -16.17 -1.46
CA LEU A 194 -8.75 -16.64 -2.82
C LEU A 194 -8.32 -15.50 -3.76
N PHE A 195 -9.00 -14.34 -3.70
CA PHE A 195 -8.57 -13.16 -4.46
C PHE A 195 -7.14 -12.75 -4.10
N CYS A 196 -6.79 -12.71 -2.81
CA CYS A 196 -5.44 -12.39 -2.35
C CYS A 196 -4.38 -13.37 -2.88
N ALA A 197 -4.69 -14.67 -2.86
CA ALA A 197 -3.83 -15.71 -3.41
C ALA A 197 -3.57 -15.49 -4.91
N CYS A 198 -4.61 -15.17 -5.67
CA CYS A 198 -4.51 -14.87 -7.10
C CYS A 198 -3.77 -13.57 -7.42
N TRP A 199 -3.99 -12.51 -6.63
CA TRP A 199 -3.47 -11.16 -6.91
C TRP A 199 -1.99 -10.97 -6.54
N SER A 200 -1.57 -11.56 -5.40
CA SER A 200 -0.27 -11.28 -4.78
C SER A 200 0.63 -12.50 -4.66
N SER A 201 0.14 -13.66 -4.20
CA SER A 201 1.03 -14.79 -3.94
C SER A 201 1.49 -15.51 -5.21
N GLY A 202 0.61 -15.63 -6.22
CA GLY A 202 0.83 -16.49 -7.37
C GLY A 202 1.06 -17.98 -7.04
N SER A 203 0.74 -18.41 -5.82
CA SER A 203 0.96 -19.78 -5.34
C SER A 203 -0.13 -20.71 -5.87
N LEU A 204 0.15 -21.42 -6.96
CA LEU A 204 -0.78 -22.38 -7.55
C LEU A 204 -1.19 -23.51 -6.59
N PRO A 205 -0.30 -24.07 -5.73
CA PRO A 205 -0.72 -25.03 -4.70
C PRO A 205 -1.74 -24.45 -3.72
N LEU A 206 -1.52 -23.21 -3.25
CA LEU A 206 -2.44 -22.54 -2.35
C LEU A 206 -3.81 -22.27 -3.02
N VAL A 207 -3.81 -21.79 -4.26
CA VAL A 207 -5.04 -21.52 -5.01
C VAL A 207 -5.87 -22.78 -5.19
N ARG A 208 -5.25 -23.90 -5.58
CA ARG A 208 -5.95 -25.19 -5.68
C ARG A 208 -6.51 -25.61 -4.33
N TRP A 209 -5.70 -25.56 -3.28
CA TRP A 209 -6.13 -25.93 -1.95
C TRP A 209 -7.35 -25.12 -1.50
N LEU A 210 -7.36 -23.80 -1.70
CA LEU A 210 -8.50 -22.95 -1.36
C LEU A 210 -9.78 -23.37 -2.11
N LEU A 211 -9.68 -23.62 -3.43
CA LEU A 211 -10.83 -24.04 -4.25
C LEU A 211 -11.35 -25.42 -3.83
N ASP A 212 -10.45 -26.37 -3.58
CA ASP A 212 -10.79 -27.73 -3.15
C ASP A 212 -11.48 -27.75 -1.77
N HIS A 213 -11.30 -26.70 -0.97
CA HIS A 213 -11.88 -26.57 0.38
C HIS A 213 -13.07 -25.58 0.44
N GLY A 214 -13.60 -25.15 -0.71
CA GLY A 214 -14.86 -24.38 -0.77
C GLY A 214 -14.69 -22.85 -0.79
N ALA A 215 -13.51 -22.34 -1.11
CA ALA A 215 -13.37 -20.92 -1.45
C ALA A 215 -14.13 -20.61 -2.76
N ILE A 216 -14.90 -19.54 -2.76
CA ILE A 216 -15.74 -19.13 -3.89
C ILE A 216 -14.93 -18.25 -4.82
N ALA A 217 -14.74 -18.70 -6.06
CA ALA A 217 -14.21 -17.87 -7.13
C ALA A 217 -15.24 -16.82 -7.55
N THR A 218 -14.86 -15.55 -7.45
CA THR A 218 -15.68 -14.42 -7.92
C THR A 218 -15.17 -13.92 -9.27
N ASP A 219 -15.97 -13.09 -9.95
CA ASP A 219 -15.58 -12.47 -11.22
C ASP A 219 -14.31 -11.61 -11.11
N HIS A 220 -13.95 -11.18 -9.91
CA HIS A 220 -12.73 -10.42 -9.63
C HIS A 220 -11.47 -11.31 -9.55
N CYS A 221 -11.60 -12.61 -9.29
CA CYS A 221 -10.47 -13.53 -9.16
C CYS A 221 -9.73 -13.74 -10.49
N LEU A 222 -10.43 -13.82 -11.61
CA LEU A 222 -9.82 -14.04 -12.93
C LEU A 222 -8.99 -12.83 -13.40
N PRO A 223 -9.53 -11.58 -13.43
CA PRO A 223 -8.73 -10.39 -13.69
C PRO A 223 -7.57 -10.25 -12.72
N ALA A 224 -7.73 -10.69 -11.46
CA ALA A 224 -6.66 -10.64 -10.49
C ALA A 224 -5.49 -11.58 -10.85
N ALA A 225 -5.79 -12.83 -11.19
CA ALA A 225 -4.81 -13.80 -11.65
C ALA A 225 -4.11 -13.33 -12.95
N LEU A 226 -4.87 -12.77 -13.90
CA LEU A 226 -4.33 -12.23 -15.15
C LEU A 226 -3.44 -11.00 -14.93
N GLY A 227 -3.88 -10.05 -14.10
CA GLY A 227 -3.10 -8.86 -13.76
C GLY A 227 -1.81 -9.22 -13.03
N HIS A 228 -1.84 -10.23 -12.16
CA HIS A 228 -0.65 -10.79 -11.54
C HIS A 228 0.30 -11.40 -12.59
N PHE A 229 -0.22 -12.22 -13.52
CA PHE A 229 0.59 -12.78 -14.62
C PHE A 229 1.21 -11.69 -15.50
N GLN A 230 0.51 -10.60 -15.78
CA GLN A 230 1.06 -9.49 -16.56
C GLN A 230 2.21 -8.78 -15.82
N ARG A 231 2.12 -8.63 -14.49
CA ARG A 231 3.16 -7.98 -13.66
C ARG A 231 4.41 -8.84 -13.49
N HIS A 232 4.26 -10.17 -13.44
CA HIS A 232 5.34 -11.06 -12.99
C HIS A 232 5.63 -12.27 -13.90
N GLY A 233 4.79 -12.57 -14.89
CA GLY A 233 4.87 -13.77 -15.74
C GLY A 233 6.00 -13.80 -16.76
N ARG A 234 6.84 -12.74 -16.81
CA ARG A 234 8.07 -12.70 -17.61
C ARG A 234 9.31 -13.27 -16.89
N GLN A 235 9.16 -13.69 -15.63
CA GLN A 235 10.28 -14.14 -14.79
C GLN A 235 10.41 -15.67 -14.65
N ASN A 236 9.67 -16.45 -15.44
CA ASN A 236 9.77 -17.92 -15.47
C ASN A 236 10.48 -18.39 -16.74
#